data_AF-Q21ZN2-F1
#
_entry.id   AF-Q21ZN2-F1
#
_cell.length_a   1.000
_cell.length_b   1.000
_cell.length_c   1.000
_cell.angle_alpha   90.00
_cell.angle_beta   90.00
_cell.angle_gamma   90.00
#
_symmetry.space_group_name_H-M   'P 1'
#
loop_
_entity.id
_entity.type
_entity.pdbx_description
1 polymer ?
#
loop_
_entity_poly.entity_id
_entity_poly.type
_entity_poly.pdbx_seq_one_letter_code
_entity_poly.pdbx_strand_id
1 'polypeptide(L)'
;MIQSKKIISALAIALVAICTSVQADTLANIKQRNKVLVGIDLTFAPFGSMDAAMKPMGSDVSAAKMLAKDLGVELEIVQLTGPNRVPYLLTGKVDMVISSFSITPERKKVIDFSVPYSVSESVILAPKSVQITKLQDLAGKRIGLVRGNLQENLLKPIAPEGMIPVRFDDDASNVVALLSGQVDALGGSKELLPNIAKQSPEKQVESKLSIGILPHGIGIRKEDTSLLNWTNQWVMANLKNGRLSNSYKEAVGFPLPDMSQFMPK
;
A
#
# COMPACT_ATOMS: atom_id res chain seq x y z
N MET A 1 78.66 20.83 -35.49
CA MET A 1 77.79 21.83 -34.85
C MET A 1 76.38 21.27 -34.83
N ILE A 2 75.97 20.57 -33.76
CA ILE A 2 75.34 21.08 -32.52
C ILE A 2 73.85 21.44 -32.73
N GLN A 3 73.01 20.61 -32.09
CA GLN A 3 71.65 20.84 -31.56
C GLN A 3 70.50 21.02 -32.58
N SER A 4 69.36 20.33 -32.41
CA SER A 4 68.52 20.46 -31.22
C SER A 4 67.42 19.38 -31.18
N LYS A 5 67.24 18.78 -29.99
CA LYS A 5 66.12 17.90 -29.66
C LYS A 5 64.82 18.72 -29.56
N LYS A 6 63.75 18.26 -30.20
CA LYS A 6 62.37 18.67 -29.85
C LYS A 6 61.58 17.42 -29.48
N ILE A 7 61.39 17.24 -28.18
CA ILE A 7 60.45 16.29 -27.60
C ILE A 7 59.09 16.96 -27.69
N ILE A 8 58.19 16.44 -28.52
CA ILE A 8 56.78 16.85 -28.56
C ILE A 8 55.99 15.79 -27.80
N SER A 9 55.66 16.11 -26.55
CA SER A 9 54.72 15.36 -25.73
C SER A 9 53.31 15.57 -26.26
N ALA A 10 52.71 14.54 -26.87
CA ALA A 10 51.31 14.56 -27.24
C ALA A 10 50.44 14.23 -26.01
N LEU A 11 49.77 15.25 -25.50
CA LEU A 11 48.82 15.16 -24.39
C LEU A 11 47.52 14.49 -24.88
N ALA A 12 47.27 13.25 -24.46
CA ALA A 12 45.99 12.58 -24.69
C ALA A 12 44.92 13.18 -23.77
N ILE A 13 44.02 13.99 -24.32
CA ILE A 13 42.80 14.42 -23.62
C ILE A 13 41.76 13.31 -23.82
N ALA A 14 41.66 12.40 -22.86
CA ALA A 14 40.52 11.50 -22.76
C ALA A 14 39.31 12.32 -22.28
N LEU A 15 38.39 12.62 -23.19
CA LEU A 15 37.06 13.13 -22.85
C LEU A 15 36.31 11.99 -22.15
N VAL A 16 36.41 11.90 -20.83
CA VAL A 16 35.48 11.10 -20.03
C VAL A 16 34.16 11.87 -20.06
N ALA A 17 33.28 11.48 -21.00
CA ALA A 17 31.89 11.88 -20.94
C ALA A 17 31.32 11.28 -19.65
N ILE A 18 31.22 12.11 -18.60
CA ILE A 18 30.46 11.78 -17.42
C ILE A 18 29.01 11.71 -17.90
N CYS A 19 28.56 10.51 -18.23
CA CYS A 19 27.15 10.23 -18.40
C CYS A 19 26.54 10.34 -16.99
N THR A 20 26.24 11.56 -16.58
CA THR A 20 25.30 11.76 -15.48
C THR A 20 24.01 11.14 -15.98
N SER A 21 23.62 10.02 -15.38
CA SER A 21 22.25 9.54 -15.50
C SER A 21 21.38 10.69 -15.05
N VAL A 22 20.80 11.43 -15.99
CA VAL A 22 19.71 12.35 -15.73
C VAL A 22 18.59 11.44 -15.24
N GLN A 23 18.56 11.22 -13.93
CA GLN A 23 17.50 10.49 -13.29
C GLN A 23 16.25 11.31 -13.57
N ALA A 24 15.39 10.77 -14.43
CA ALA A 24 14.21 11.48 -14.88
C ALA A 24 13.37 11.80 -13.64
N ASP A 25 13.20 13.09 -13.34
CA ASP A 25 12.44 13.53 -12.18
C ASP A 25 10.98 13.12 -12.40
N THR A 26 10.55 12.03 -11.75
CA THR A 26 9.19 11.51 -11.84
C THR A 26 8.15 12.60 -11.57
N LEU A 27 8.41 13.52 -10.63
CA LEU A 27 7.51 14.63 -10.34
C LEU A 27 7.42 15.62 -11.51
N ALA A 28 8.55 15.92 -12.15
CA ALA A 28 8.56 16.73 -13.36
C ALA A 28 7.82 16.04 -14.50
N ASN A 29 8.01 14.73 -14.69
CA ASN A 29 7.31 13.94 -15.69
C ASN A 29 5.79 13.92 -15.48
N ILE A 30 5.33 13.74 -14.23
CA ILE A 30 3.91 13.84 -13.85
C ILE A 30 3.33 15.19 -14.28
N LYS A 31 4.04 16.28 -13.96
CA LYS A 31 3.61 17.65 -14.30
C LYS A 31 3.63 17.91 -15.80
N GLN A 32 4.68 17.48 -16.49
CA GLN A 32 4.85 17.67 -17.93
C GLN A 32 3.74 16.97 -18.71
N ARG A 33 3.37 15.74 -18.33
CA ARG A 33 2.26 15.02 -18.98
C ARG A 33 0.88 15.35 -18.40
N ASN A 34 0.82 16.28 -17.44
CA ASN A 34 -0.39 16.71 -16.75
C ASN A 34 -1.25 15.56 -16.17
N LYS A 35 -0.60 14.48 -15.72
CA LYS A 35 -1.30 13.28 -15.25
C LYS A 35 -0.46 12.44 -14.30
N VAL A 36 -1.06 12.01 -13.18
CA VAL A 36 -0.47 11.06 -12.23
C VAL A 36 -1.17 9.70 -12.35
N LEU A 37 -0.37 8.64 -12.48
CA LEU A 37 -0.82 7.24 -12.50
C LEU A 37 -0.74 6.68 -11.09
N VAL A 38 -1.88 6.42 -10.46
CA VAL A 38 -1.94 5.92 -9.08
C VAL A 38 -2.50 4.50 -9.05
N GLY A 39 -1.70 3.58 -8.52
CA GLY A 39 -2.10 2.20 -8.26
C GLY A 39 -3.00 2.09 -7.05
N ILE A 40 -4.24 1.61 -7.23
CA ILE A 40 -5.23 1.42 -6.16
C ILE A 40 -5.88 0.04 -6.31
N ASP A 41 -6.15 -0.62 -5.18
CA ASP A 41 -6.98 -1.82 -5.12
C ASP A 41 -8.45 -1.43 -4.91
N LEU A 42 -9.24 -1.44 -5.98
CA LEU A 42 -10.67 -1.13 -5.96
C LEU A 42 -11.54 -2.35 -5.61
N THR A 43 -10.96 -3.41 -5.06
CA THR A 43 -11.70 -4.57 -4.52
C THR A 43 -11.68 -4.59 -3.00
N PHE A 44 -11.02 -3.61 -2.37
CA PHE A 44 -10.73 -3.57 -0.93
C PHE A 44 -11.48 -2.45 -0.21
N ALA A 45 -12.81 -2.57 -0.13
CA ALA A 45 -13.64 -1.66 0.65
C ALA A 45 -13.28 -1.75 2.15
N PRO A 46 -13.24 -0.64 2.91
CA PRO A 46 -13.65 0.73 2.56
C PRO A 46 -12.57 1.59 1.87
N PHE A 47 -11.39 1.04 1.61
CA PHE A 47 -10.26 1.81 1.11
C PHE A 47 -10.34 2.09 -0.38
N GLY A 48 -10.70 1.08 -1.16
CA GLY A 48 -10.98 1.20 -2.59
C GLY A 48 -12.13 0.28 -3.00
N SER A 49 -13.14 0.85 -3.65
CA SER A 49 -14.26 0.12 -4.24
C SER A 49 -14.84 0.86 -5.43
N MET A 50 -15.80 0.25 -6.12
CA MET A 50 -16.64 0.91 -7.12
C MET A 50 -18.01 1.21 -6.55
N ASP A 51 -18.55 2.39 -6.89
CA ASP A 51 -19.94 2.74 -6.61
C ASP A 51 -20.92 2.08 -7.60
N ALA A 52 -22.23 2.28 -7.38
CA ALA A 52 -23.26 1.73 -8.26
C ALA A 52 -23.20 2.27 -9.70
N ALA A 53 -22.52 3.40 -9.92
CA ALA A 53 -22.26 4.00 -11.23
C ALA A 53 -20.88 3.63 -11.78
N MET A 54 -20.22 2.59 -11.22
CA MET A 54 -18.88 2.13 -11.60
C MET A 54 -17.78 3.18 -11.44
N LYS A 55 -17.95 4.14 -10.52
CA LYS A 55 -16.93 5.13 -10.18
C LYS A 55 -16.10 4.68 -8.99
N PRO A 56 -14.76 4.83 -9.04
CA PRO A 56 -13.90 4.58 -7.88
C PRO A 56 -14.28 5.45 -6.67
N MET A 57 -14.41 4.81 -5.52
CA MET A 57 -14.65 5.42 -4.20
C MET A 57 -13.81 4.74 -3.10
N GLY A 58 -13.82 5.31 -1.89
CA GLY A 58 -13.07 4.80 -0.73
C GLY A 58 -11.97 5.77 -0.27
N SER A 59 -11.37 5.49 0.90
CA SER A 59 -10.40 6.40 1.52
C SER A 59 -9.14 6.62 0.66
N ASP A 60 -8.62 5.55 0.03
CA ASP A 60 -7.42 5.63 -0.81
C ASP A 60 -7.72 6.36 -2.12
N VAL A 61 -8.90 6.15 -2.68
CA VAL A 61 -9.37 6.88 -3.86
C VAL A 61 -9.52 8.37 -3.56
N SER A 62 -10.10 8.71 -2.42
CA SER A 62 -10.24 10.11 -2.01
C SER A 62 -8.88 10.77 -1.74
N ALA A 63 -7.95 10.06 -1.10
CA ALA A 63 -6.56 10.53 -0.95
C ALA A 63 -5.88 10.77 -2.31
N ALA A 64 -6.03 9.84 -3.27
CA ALA A 64 -5.49 10.00 -4.63
C ALA A 64 -6.10 11.19 -5.38
N LYS A 65 -7.43 11.39 -5.28
CA LYS A 65 -8.12 12.54 -5.88
C LYS A 65 -7.63 13.87 -5.29
N MET A 66 -7.45 13.93 -3.96
CA MET A 66 -6.89 15.12 -3.30
C MET A 66 -5.44 15.37 -3.72
N LEU A 67 -4.63 14.33 -3.80
CA LEU A 67 -3.23 14.42 -4.20
C LEU A 67 -3.09 14.94 -5.64
N ALA A 68 -3.84 14.39 -6.59
CA ALA A 68 -3.82 14.84 -7.98
C ALA A 68 -4.30 16.31 -8.11
N LYS A 69 -5.35 16.68 -7.37
CA LYS A 69 -5.83 18.07 -7.31
C LYS A 69 -4.76 19.02 -6.79
N ASP A 70 -4.06 18.66 -5.71
CA ASP A 70 -3.03 19.50 -5.11
C ASP A 70 -1.72 19.52 -5.94
N LEU A 71 -1.48 18.49 -6.76
CA LEU A 71 -0.45 18.50 -7.82
C LEU A 71 -0.84 19.38 -9.02
N GLY A 72 -2.14 19.67 -9.20
CA GLY A 72 -2.66 20.39 -10.35
C GLY A 72 -2.71 19.56 -11.65
N VAL A 73 -2.85 18.23 -11.54
CA VAL A 73 -2.82 17.29 -12.67
C VAL A 73 -4.04 16.36 -12.67
N GLU A 74 -4.28 15.67 -13.80
CA GLU A 74 -5.31 14.63 -13.88
C GLU A 74 -4.91 13.38 -13.08
N LEU A 75 -5.91 12.71 -12.51
CA LEU A 75 -5.74 11.40 -11.86
C LEU A 75 -6.11 10.29 -12.83
N GLU A 76 -5.20 9.35 -13.06
CA GLU A 76 -5.51 8.06 -13.65
C GLU A 76 -5.32 6.95 -12.61
N ILE A 77 -6.41 6.28 -12.25
CA ILE A 77 -6.36 5.14 -11.33
C ILE A 77 -6.07 3.88 -12.13
N VAL A 78 -5.00 3.19 -11.75
CA VAL A 78 -4.64 1.89 -12.29
C VAL A 78 -5.01 0.81 -11.28
N GLN A 79 -6.00 -0.02 -11.61
CA GLN A 79 -6.42 -1.12 -10.75
C GLN A 79 -5.27 -2.11 -10.53
N LEU A 80 -5.05 -2.48 -9.27
CA LEU A 80 -4.09 -3.50 -8.85
C LEU A 80 -4.63 -4.34 -7.69
N THR A 81 -3.91 -5.40 -7.33
CA THR A 81 -4.15 -6.16 -6.10
C THR A 81 -2.97 -5.99 -5.15
N GLY A 82 -3.13 -6.39 -3.89
CA GLY A 82 -2.06 -6.35 -2.89
C GLY A 82 -0.70 -6.89 -3.37
N PRO A 83 -0.63 -8.09 -3.97
CA PRO A 83 0.62 -8.64 -4.50
C PRO A 83 1.25 -7.82 -5.64
N ASN A 84 0.44 -7.10 -6.41
CA ASN A 84 0.89 -6.37 -7.60
C ASN A 84 1.40 -4.95 -7.31
N ARG A 85 1.26 -4.44 -6.08
CA ARG A 85 1.68 -3.08 -5.67
C ARG A 85 3.16 -2.79 -5.97
N VAL A 86 4.08 -3.62 -5.47
CA VAL A 86 5.52 -3.44 -5.71
C VAL A 86 5.86 -3.65 -7.20
N PRO A 87 5.45 -4.76 -7.86
CA PRO A 87 5.75 -4.95 -9.28
C PRO A 87 5.29 -3.81 -10.18
N TYR A 88 4.08 -3.27 -9.97
CA TYR A 88 3.57 -2.17 -10.81
C TYR A 88 4.39 -0.89 -10.65
N LEU A 89 4.84 -0.61 -9.42
CA LEU A 89 5.67 0.55 -9.14
C LEU A 89 7.06 0.42 -9.77
N LEU A 90 7.68 -0.77 -9.65
CA LEU A 90 9.02 -1.06 -10.19
C LEU A 90 9.04 -1.13 -11.73
N THR A 91 7.96 -1.60 -12.35
CA THR A 91 7.84 -1.67 -13.82
C THR A 91 7.41 -0.34 -14.45
N GLY A 92 7.17 0.71 -13.64
CA GLY A 92 6.73 2.01 -14.13
C GLY A 92 5.27 2.05 -14.61
N LYS A 93 4.48 1.01 -14.34
CA LYS A 93 3.04 0.96 -14.67
C LYS A 93 2.24 2.00 -13.88
N VAL A 94 2.73 2.41 -12.72
CA VAL A 94 2.18 3.50 -11.90
C VAL A 94 3.31 4.39 -11.39
N ASP A 95 3.03 5.65 -11.08
CA ASP A 95 4.00 6.53 -10.42
C ASP A 95 4.01 6.34 -8.91
N MET A 96 2.82 6.08 -8.36
CA MET A 96 2.57 6.03 -6.92
C MET A 96 1.60 4.90 -6.61
N VAL A 97 1.70 4.35 -5.41
CA VAL A 97 0.72 3.40 -4.88
C VAL A 97 0.06 3.99 -3.64
N ILE A 98 -1.25 4.25 -3.73
CA ILE A 98 -2.11 4.68 -2.62
C ILE A 98 -3.16 3.58 -2.46
N SER A 99 -2.82 2.54 -1.71
CA SER A 99 -3.62 1.31 -1.64
C SER A 99 -3.42 0.62 -0.29
N SER A 100 -3.66 1.36 0.79
CA SER A 100 -3.54 0.88 2.17
C SER A 100 -2.23 0.13 2.38
N PHE A 101 -1.17 0.76 1.87
CA PHE A 101 0.04 0.05 1.52
C PHE A 101 0.98 0.03 2.72
N SER A 102 0.89 -1.06 3.48
CA SER A 102 1.62 -1.20 4.73
C SER A 102 3.12 -1.08 4.54
N ILE A 103 3.73 -0.26 5.40
CA ILE A 103 5.17 -0.04 5.43
C ILE A 103 5.81 -1.22 6.14
N THR A 104 6.67 -1.98 5.43
CA THR A 104 7.44 -3.08 6.02
C THR A 104 8.93 -2.95 5.72
N PRO A 105 9.83 -3.51 6.54
CA PRO A 105 11.26 -3.54 6.26
C PRO A 105 11.58 -4.15 4.89
N GLU A 106 10.89 -5.21 4.50
CA GLU A 106 11.10 -5.93 3.24
C GLU A 106 10.75 -5.05 2.05
N ARG A 107 9.62 -4.34 2.10
CA ARG A 107 9.21 -3.40 1.03
C ARG A 107 10.16 -2.20 0.97
N LYS A 108 10.61 -1.69 2.12
CA LYS A 108 11.59 -0.59 2.21
C LYS A 108 12.95 -0.93 1.60
N LYS A 109 13.28 -2.21 1.39
CA LYS A 109 14.50 -2.62 0.65
C LYS A 109 14.40 -2.32 -0.85
N VAL A 110 13.20 -2.30 -1.42
CA VAL A 110 12.99 -2.24 -2.88
C VAL A 110 12.23 -0.99 -3.36
N ILE A 111 11.47 -0.34 -2.48
CA ILE A 111 10.74 0.91 -2.75
C ILE A 111 10.87 1.87 -1.56
N ASP A 112 10.49 3.12 -1.76
CA ASP A 112 10.34 4.11 -0.69
C ASP A 112 8.85 4.31 -0.33
N PHE A 113 8.63 4.90 0.84
CA PHE A 113 7.31 5.24 1.35
C PHE A 113 7.31 6.67 1.85
N SER A 114 6.20 7.37 1.64
CA SER A 114 5.92 8.58 2.40
C SER A 114 5.86 8.30 3.90
N VAL A 115 5.83 9.36 4.71
CA VAL A 115 5.30 9.27 6.08
C VAL A 115 3.89 8.67 6.06
N PRO A 116 3.47 7.97 7.14
CA PRO A 116 2.18 7.31 7.15
C PRO A 116 1.01 8.28 6.94
N TYR A 117 0.05 7.91 6.10
CA TYR A 117 -1.19 8.67 5.88
C TYR A 117 -2.41 8.00 6.53
N SER A 118 -2.32 6.70 6.82
CA SER A 118 -3.31 5.95 7.58
C SER A 118 -2.66 4.77 8.33
N VAL A 119 -3.44 4.03 9.10
CA VAL A 119 -3.00 2.81 9.80
C VAL A 119 -4.14 1.78 9.73
N SER A 120 -3.80 0.50 9.65
CA SER A 120 -4.76 -0.59 9.85
C SER A 120 -4.34 -1.54 10.96
N GLU A 121 -5.33 -2.20 11.54
CA GLU A 121 -5.10 -3.35 12.40
C GLU A 121 -5.28 -4.64 11.58
N SER A 122 -4.21 -5.41 11.43
CA SER A 122 -4.23 -6.74 10.86
C SER A 122 -4.75 -7.73 11.89
N VAL A 123 -5.78 -8.49 11.54
CA VAL A 123 -6.54 -9.33 12.46
C VAL A 123 -6.94 -10.68 11.84
N ILE A 124 -7.29 -11.64 12.69
CA ILE A 124 -8.10 -12.80 12.31
C ILE A 124 -9.57 -12.44 12.50
N LEU A 125 -10.36 -12.52 11.43
CA LEU A 125 -11.81 -12.31 11.43
C LEU A 125 -12.52 -13.65 11.34
N ALA A 126 -13.56 -13.85 12.16
CA ALA A 126 -14.40 -15.04 12.10
C ALA A 126 -15.82 -14.76 12.62
N PRO A 127 -16.84 -15.55 12.23
CA PRO A 127 -18.14 -15.53 12.88
C PRO A 127 -18.02 -15.68 14.39
N LYS A 128 -18.91 -15.02 15.15
CA LYS A 128 -18.93 -15.08 16.62
C LYS A 128 -18.97 -16.52 17.16
N SER A 129 -19.64 -17.43 16.45
CA SER A 129 -19.74 -18.86 16.78
C SER A 129 -18.40 -19.61 16.72
N VAL A 130 -17.41 -19.11 15.98
CA VAL A 130 -16.08 -19.72 15.87
C VAL A 130 -15.22 -19.26 17.04
N GLN A 131 -14.88 -20.19 17.94
CA GLN A 131 -14.05 -19.89 19.11
C GLN A 131 -12.58 -19.81 18.71
N ILE A 132 -12.02 -18.59 18.79
CA ILE A 132 -10.61 -18.28 18.61
C ILE A 132 -10.27 -17.19 19.62
N THR A 133 -9.41 -17.51 20.58
CA THR A 133 -8.97 -16.61 21.68
C THR A 133 -7.45 -16.51 21.79
N LYS A 134 -6.74 -17.47 21.20
CA LYS A 134 -5.27 -17.52 21.11
C LYS A 134 -4.84 -18.17 19.80
N LEU A 135 -3.57 -18.01 19.43
CA LEU A 135 -3.02 -18.55 18.18
C LEU A 135 -3.22 -20.06 18.03
N GLN A 136 -3.09 -20.84 19.11
CA GLN A 136 -3.26 -22.29 19.07
C GLN A 136 -4.66 -22.73 18.65
N ASP A 137 -5.67 -21.88 18.85
CA ASP A 137 -7.04 -22.18 18.43
C ASP A 137 -7.18 -22.19 16.89
N LEU A 138 -6.18 -21.72 16.13
CA LEU A 138 -6.17 -21.83 14.68
C LEU A 138 -5.85 -23.24 14.16
N ALA A 139 -5.36 -24.14 15.03
CA ALA A 139 -5.09 -25.53 14.65
C ALA A 139 -6.38 -26.24 14.22
N GLY A 140 -6.32 -26.96 13.11
CA GLY A 140 -7.46 -27.65 12.51
C GLY A 140 -8.48 -26.74 11.80
N LYS A 141 -8.28 -25.41 11.81
CA LYS A 141 -9.16 -24.46 11.13
C LYS A 141 -8.64 -24.11 9.74
N ARG A 142 -9.56 -23.93 8.80
CA ARG A 142 -9.31 -23.36 7.47
C ARG A 142 -9.24 -21.85 7.59
N ILE A 143 -8.08 -21.28 7.30
CA ILE A 143 -7.83 -19.84 7.39
C ILE A 143 -7.67 -19.27 5.99
N GLY A 144 -8.61 -18.43 5.58
CA GLY A 144 -8.57 -17.69 4.32
C GLY A 144 -7.50 -16.60 4.32
N LEU A 145 -6.63 -16.59 3.32
CA LEU A 145 -5.52 -15.64 3.16
C LEU A 145 -5.42 -15.21 1.70
N VAL A 146 -5.02 -13.97 1.43
CA VAL A 146 -4.67 -13.55 0.06
C VAL A 146 -3.21 -13.91 -0.20
N ARG A 147 -2.97 -14.66 -1.28
CA ARG A 147 -1.64 -15.21 -1.59
C ARG A 147 -0.60 -14.09 -1.71
N GLY A 148 0.48 -14.18 -0.95
CA GLY A 148 1.58 -13.21 -0.98
C GLY A 148 1.25 -11.85 -0.34
N ASN A 149 0.10 -11.72 0.33
CA ASN A 149 -0.23 -10.52 1.07
C ASN A 149 0.53 -10.44 2.41
N LEU A 150 0.32 -9.34 3.14
CA LEU A 150 1.02 -9.12 4.40
C LEU A 150 0.51 -10.03 5.52
N GLN A 151 -0.79 -10.28 5.58
CA GLN A 151 -1.42 -11.12 6.59
C GLN A 151 -0.90 -12.56 6.56
N GLU A 152 -0.70 -13.13 5.36
CA GLU A 152 -0.04 -14.42 5.19
C GLU A 152 1.39 -14.39 5.75
N ASN A 153 2.15 -13.34 5.44
CA ASN A 153 3.54 -13.20 5.89
C ASN A 153 3.66 -12.97 7.41
N LEU A 154 2.70 -12.27 8.03
CA LEU A 154 2.64 -12.07 9.47
C LEU A 154 2.23 -13.35 10.20
N LEU A 155 1.28 -14.11 9.64
CA LEU A 155 0.75 -15.31 10.28
C LEU A 155 1.68 -16.51 10.13
N LYS A 156 2.34 -16.68 8.98
CA LYS A 156 3.22 -17.82 8.68
C LYS A 156 4.26 -18.15 9.78
N PRO A 157 5.02 -17.19 10.35
CA PRO A 157 6.02 -17.49 11.38
C PRO A 157 5.43 -17.85 12.75
N ILE A 158 4.16 -17.51 13.00
CA ILE A 158 3.49 -17.68 14.31
C ILE A 158 2.31 -18.68 14.26
N ALA A 159 2.04 -19.25 13.09
CA ALA A 159 0.93 -20.17 12.89
C ALA A 159 1.16 -21.47 13.68
N PRO A 160 0.14 -21.99 14.40
CA PRO A 160 0.28 -23.28 15.05
C PRO A 160 0.33 -24.41 14.03
N GLU A 161 0.93 -25.52 14.42
CA GLU A 161 0.84 -26.76 13.67
C GLU A 161 -0.64 -27.16 13.47
N GLY A 162 -0.96 -27.65 12.27
CA GLY A 162 -2.32 -28.05 11.91
C GLY A 162 -3.24 -26.92 11.45
N MET A 163 -2.81 -25.64 11.43
CA MET A 163 -3.55 -24.59 10.73
C MET A 163 -3.61 -24.89 9.21
N ILE A 164 -4.78 -24.75 8.59
CA ILE A 164 -4.99 -25.07 7.17
C ILE A 164 -5.14 -23.77 6.36
N PRO A 165 -4.09 -23.27 5.68
CA PRO A 165 -4.19 -22.06 4.87
C PRO A 165 -4.96 -22.32 3.57
N VAL A 166 -5.98 -21.51 3.30
CA VAL A 166 -6.73 -21.48 2.03
C VAL A 166 -6.44 -20.16 1.35
N ARG A 167 -5.90 -20.20 0.13
CA ARG A 167 -5.37 -19.01 -0.55
C ARG A 167 -6.31 -18.51 -1.64
N PHE A 168 -6.54 -17.20 -1.63
CA PHE A 168 -7.34 -16.47 -2.60
C PHE A 168 -6.48 -15.43 -3.32
N ASP A 169 -7.00 -14.90 -4.43
CA ASP A 169 -6.27 -13.96 -5.29
C ASP A 169 -6.49 -12.50 -4.87
N ASP A 170 -7.57 -12.20 -4.16
CA ASP A 170 -7.91 -10.87 -3.64
C ASP A 170 -8.73 -10.93 -2.33
N ASP A 171 -8.90 -9.78 -1.66
CA ASP A 171 -9.63 -9.69 -0.39
C ASP A 171 -11.13 -9.95 -0.57
N ALA A 172 -11.72 -9.59 -1.71
CA ALA A 172 -13.14 -9.80 -1.98
C ALA A 172 -13.52 -11.29 -2.00
N SER A 173 -12.75 -12.10 -2.74
CA SER A 173 -12.91 -13.56 -2.81
C SER A 173 -12.61 -14.23 -1.47
N ASN A 174 -11.64 -13.72 -0.70
CA ASN A 174 -11.36 -14.20 0.67
C ASN A 174 -12.55 -13.94 1.62
N VAL A 175 -13.17 -12.77 1.54
CA VAL A 175 -14.39 -12.44 2.31
C VAL A 175 -15.56 -13.34 1.89
N VAL A 176 -15.80 -13.53 0.59
CA VAL A 176 -16.85 -14.43 0.09
C VAL A 176 -16.66 -15.87 0.60
N ALA A 177 -15.42 -16.34 0.67
CA ALA A 177 -15.10 -17.66 1.22
C ALA A 177 -15.46 -17.78 2.71
N LEU A 178 -15.24 -16.73 3.50
CA LEU A 178 -15.67 -16.71 4.90
C LEU A 178 -17.20 -16.72 5.02
N LEU A 179 -17.87 -15.87 4.24
CA LEU A 179 -19.33 -15.72 4.29
C LEU A 179 -20.05 -17.00 3.86
N SER A 180 -19.51 -17.72 2.88
CA SER A 180 -20.03 -19.01 2.42
C SER A 180 -19.68 -20.19 3.34
N GLY A 181 -18.75 -20.02 4.29
CA GLY A 181 -18.27 -21.10 5.16
C GLY A 181 -17.22 -22.01 4.49
N GLN A 182 -16.65 -21.60 3.36
CA GLN A 182 -15.51 -22.27 2.73
C GLN A 182 -14.25 -22.19 3.61
N VAL A 183 -14.13 -21.15 4.44
CA VAL A 183 -13.11 -21.02 5.48
C VAL A 183 -13.76 -20.74 6.83
N ASP A 184 -13.10 -21.11 7.91
CA ASP A 184 -13.61 -20.95 9.28
C ASP A 184 -13.27 -19.57 9.85
N ALA A 185 -12.17 -18.98 9.37
CA ALA A 185 -11.74 -17.61 9.65
C ALA A 185 -10.95 -17.07 8.44
N LEU A 186 -10.74 -15.76 8.39
CA LEU A 186 -9.84 -15.13 7.42
C LEU A 186 -8.83 -14.23 8.12
N GLY A 187 -7.62 -14.14 7.57
CA GLY A 187 -6.67 -13.08 7.91
C GLY A 187 -6.92 -11.85 7.04
N GLY A 188 -7.15 -10.70 7.65
CA GLY A 188 -7.49 -9.46 6.95
C GLY A 188 -7.24 -8.20 7.78
N SER A 189 -7.76 -7.07 7.30
CA SER A 189 -7.76 -5.81 8.05
C SER A 189 -9.09 -5.66 8.81
N LYS A 190 -9.04 -5.13 10.04
CA LYS A 190 -10.23 -4.91 10.87
C LYS A 190 -11.25 -3.98 10.22
N GLU A 191 -10.78 -3.07 9.38
CA GLU A 191 -11.55 -2.12 8.60
C GLU A 191 -12.49 -2.81 7.59
N LEU A 192 -12.34 -4.12 7.32
CA LEU A 192 -13.31 -4.91 6.54
C LEU A 192 -14.64 -5.13 7.27
N LEU A 193 -14.65 -5.11 8.61
CA LEU A 193 -15.80 -5.50 9.42
C LEU A 193 -17.10 -4.74 9.10
N PRO A 194 -17.11 -3.40 8.93
CA PRO A 194 -18.34 -2.68 8.57
C PRO A 194 -18.93 -3.15 7.25
N ASN A 195 -18.10 -3.42 6.24
CA ASN A 195 -18.57 -3.90 4.94
C ASN A 195 -19.08 -5.35 5.03
N ILE A 196 -18.38 -6.21 5.76
CA ILE A 196 -18.83 -7.58 6.04
C ILE A 196 -20.19 -7.57 6.75
N ALA A 197 -20.34 -6.75 7.79
CA ALA A 197 -21.59 -6.63 8.54
C ALA A 197 -22.74 -6.08 7.69
N LYS A 198 -22.45 -5.20 6.74
CA LYS A 198 -23.46 -4.70 5.77
C LYS A 198 -23.89 -5.78 4.78
N GLN A 199 -22.97 -6.63 4.33
CA GLN A 199 -23.24 -7.69 3.35
C GLN A 199 -23.91 -8.91 3.97
N SER A 200 -23.54 -9.28 5.19
CA SER A 200 -24.00 -10.50 5.86
C SER A 200 -24.11 -10.31 7.39
N PRO A 201 -25.05 -9.47 7.87
CA PRO A 201 -25.21 -9.17 9.29
C PRO A 201 -25.48 -10.42 10.14
N GLU A 202 -26.15 -11.43 9.58
CA GLU A 202 -26.48 -12.70 10.23
C GLU A 202 -25.25 -13.54 10.61
N LYS A 203 -24.13 -13.35 9.89
CA LYS A 203 -22.87 -14.07 10.17
C LYS A 203 -22.17 -13.57 11.43
N GLN A 204 -22.49 -12.36 11.90
CA GLN A 204 -21.93 -11.77 13.12
C GLN A 204 -20.40 -11.93 13.18
N VAL A 205 -19.72 -11.54 12.10
CA VAL A 205 -18.25 -11.62 12.02
C VAL A 205 -17.64 -10.59 12.94
N GLU A 206 -16.62 -10.99 13.70
CA GLU A 206 -15.87 -10.15 14.62
C GLU A 206 -14.37 -10.39 14.50
N SER A 207 -13.59 -9.44 15.03
CA SER A 207 -12.15 -9.60 15.20
C SER A 207 -11.85 -10.51 16.38
N LYS A 208 -11.10 -11.59 16.15
CA LYS A 208 -10.74 -12.59 17.16
C LYS A 208 -9.34 -12.38 17.73
N LEU A 209 -8.37 -12.11 16.86
CA LEU A 209 -6.97 -11.92 17.24
C LEU A 209 -6.37 -10.76 16.48
N SER A 210 -5.61 -9.91 17.16
CA SER A 210 -4.72 -8.94 16.52
C SER A 210 -3.41 -9.63 16.16
N ILE A 211 -2.96 -9.46 14.92
CA ILE A 211 -1.68 -10.00 14.43
C ILE A 211 -0.72 -8.90 13.96
N GLY A 212 -1.10 -7.63 14.11
CA GLY A 212 -0.20 -6.48 13.90
C GLY A 212 -0.95 -5.17 13.68
N ILE A 213 -0.28 -4.06 14.00
CA ILE A 213 -0.72 -2.70 13.65
C ILE A 213 0.23 -2.17 12.58
N LEU A 214 -0.32 -1.71 11.47
CA LEU A 214 0.42 -1.51 10.23
C LEU A 214 0.20 -0.08 9.71
N PRO A 215 1.21 0.80 9.79
CA PRO A 215 1.13 2.11 9.16
C PRO A 215 1.15 1.95 7.64
N HIS A 216 0.31 2.73 6.95
CA HIS A 216 0.23 2.78 5.50
C HIS A 216 0.93 4.02 4.99
N GLY A 217 1.85 3.85 4.04
CA GLY A 217 2.51 4.94 3.35
C GLY A 217 2.13 4.95 1.88
N ILE A 218 2.35 6.08 1.21
CA ILE A 218 2.25 6.16 -0.24
C ILE A 218 3.54 5.57 -0.82
N GLY A 219 3.42 4.50 -1.59
CA GLY A 219 4.56 3.81 -2.19
C GLY A 219 5.12 4.58 -3.39
N ILE A 220 6.43 4.78 -3.40
CA ILE A 220 7.19 5.52 -4.43
C ILE A 220 8.42 4.69 -4.80
N ARG A 221 8.89 4.73 -6.05
CA ARG A 221 10.11 4.00 -6.44
C ARG A 221 11.29 4.49 -5.61
N LYS A 222 12.29 3.62 -5.45
CA LYS A 222 13.58 4.02 -4.88
C LYS A 222 14.15 5.20 -5.64
N GLU A 223 14.82 6.07 -4.90
CA GLU A 223 15.60 7.20 -5.42
C GLU A 223 14.77 8.34 -6.04
N ASP A 224 13.43 8.21 -6.20
CA ASP A 224 12.49 9.27 -6.64
C ASP A 224 12.30 10.36 -5.55
N THR A 225 13.41 11.01 -5.17
CA THR A 225 13.52 11.85 -3.97
C THR A 225 12.67 13.12 -4.05
N SER A 226 12.57 13.75 -5.24
CA SER A 226 11.70 14.91 -5.46
C SER A 226 10.24 14.57 -5.19
N LEU A 227 9.76 13.45 -5.75
CA LEU A 227 8.39 12.98 -5.55
C LEU A 227 8.16 12.57 -4.09
N LEU A 228 9.10 11.87 -3.47
CA LEU A 228 9.02 11.47 -2.06
C LEU A 228 8.92 12.68 -1.13
N ASN A 229 9.78 13.68 -1.30
CA ASN A 229 9.78 14.88 -0.47
C ASN A 229 8.48 15.68 -0.62
N TRP A 230 8.01 15.86 -1.86
CA TRP A 230 6.72 16.51 -2.11
C TRP A 230 5.58 15.74 -1.43
N THR A 231 5.57 14.42 -1.56
CA THR A 231 4.53 13.56 -0.98
C THR A 231 4.54 13.61 0.55
N ASN A 232 5.73 13.62 1.17
CA ASN A 232 5.85 13.78 2.63
C ASN A 232 5.24 15.09 3.12
N GLN A 233 5.58 16.20 2.47
CA GLN A 233 5.01 17.51 2.81
C GLN A 233 3.49 17.53 2.63
N TRP A 234 3.01 16.93 1.53
CA TRP A 234 1.58 16.82 1.24
C TRP A 234 0.84 16.00 2.31
N VAL A 235 1.36 14.83 2.71
CA VAL A 235 0.75 14.00 3.76
C VAL A 235 0.70 14.75 5.09
N MET A 236 1.83 15.34 5.52
CA MET A 236 1.88 16.08 6.78
C MET A 236 0.90 17.26 6.81
N ALA A 237 0.84 18.04 5.72
CA ALA A 237 -0.07 19.17 5.61
C ALA A 237 -1.55 18.73 5.68
N ASN A 238 -1.89 17.64 4.99
CA ASN A 238 -3.28 17.15 4.92
C ASN A 238 -3.72 16.32 6.13
N LEU A 239 -2.78 15.80 6.92
CA LEU A 239 -3.07 15.31 8.27
C LEU A 239 -3.31 16.49 9.23
N LYS A 240 -2.43 17.51 9.20
CA LYS A 240 -2.51 18.68 10.08
C LYS A 240 -3.81 19.48 9.88
N ASN A 241 -4.25 19.65 8.64
CA ASN A 241 -5.49 20.36 8.32
C ASN A 241 -6.75 19.48 8.38
N GLY A 242 -6.60 18.18 8.70
CA GLY A 242 -7.70 17.23 8.85
C GLY A 242 -8.30 16.67 7.56
N ARG A 243 -7.87 17.09 6.36
CA ARG A 243 -8.43 16.60 5.08
C ARG A 243 -8.28 15.09 4.92
N LEU A 244 -7.11 14.53 5.21
CA LEU A 244 -6.88 13.09 5.16
C LEU A 244 -7.68 12.35 6.24
N SER A 245 -7.68 12.85 7.47
CA SER A 245 -8.39 12.23 8.60
C SER A 245 -9.92 12.21 8.39
N ASN A 246 -10.48 13.29 7.85
CA ASN A 246 -11.90 13.38 7.53
C ASN A 246 -12.28 12.44 6.39
N SER A 247 -11.49 12.43 5.31
CA SER A 247 -11.71 11.51 4.20
C SER A 247 -11.61 10.04 4.62
N TYR A 248 -10.70 9.70 5.54
CA TYR A 248 -10.62 8.37 6.12
C TYR A 248 -11.90 8.05 6.90
N LYS A 249 -12.31 8.94 7.81
CA LYS A 249 -13.50 8.75 8.64
C LYS A 249 -14.78 8.58 7.82
N GLU A 250 -14.94 9.36 6.75
CA GLU A 250 -16.10 9.27 5.85
C GLU A 250 -16.18 7.91 5.16
N ALA A 251 -15.05 7.38 4.68
CA ALA A 251 -15.02 6.11 3.98
C ALA A 251 -15.09 4.89 4.92
N VAL A 252 -14.32 4.93 6.02
CA VAL A 252 -14.12 3.80 6.93
C VAL A 252 -15.20 3.72 8.01
N GLY A 253 -15.87 4.85 8.31
CA GLY A 253 -16.96 4.94 9.28
C GLY A 253 -16.51 5.17 10.73
N PHE A 254 -15.19 5.22 10.99
CA PHE A 254 -14.63 5.57 12.30
C PHE A 254 -13.38 6.46 12.15
N PRO A 255 -13.02 7.24 13.20
CA PRO A 255 -11.87 8.13 13.13
C PRO A 255 -10.58 7.39 12.79
N LEU A 256 -9.70 8.06 12.05
CA LEU A 256 -8.34 7.58 11.84
C LEU A 256 -7.67 7.37 13.21
N PRO A 257 -7.13 6.16 13.51
CA PRO A 257 -6.47 5.91 14.79
C PRO A 257 -5.26 6.82 15.00
N ASP A 258 -4.85 7.01 16.25
CA ASP A 258 -3.64 7.78 16.55
C ASP A 258 -2.41 7.13 15.89
N MET A 259 -1.71 7.91 15.07
CA MET A 259 -0.52 7.49 14.33
C MET A 259 0.76 8.11 14.90
N SER A 260 0.69 8.83 16.03
CA SER A 260 1.82 9.56 16.63
C SER A 260 3.09 8.72 16.76
N GLN A 261 2.96 7.45 17.13
CA GLN A 261 4.07 6.50 17.23
C GLN A 261 4.77 6.15 15.90
N PHE A 262 4.11 6.37 14.76
CA PHE A 262 4.63 6.06 13.42
C PHE A 262 5.13 7.30 12.66
N MET A 263 4.87 8.49 13.20
CA MET A 263 5.33 9.74 12.59
C MET A 263 6.82 9.95 12.87
N PRO A 264 7.58 10.55 11.93
CA PRO A 264 8.93 10.99 12.23
C PRO A 264 8.91 11.98 13.40
N LYS A 265 9.85 11.80 14.34
CA LYS A 265 10.05 12.69 15.48
C LYS A 265 10.78 13.97 15.09
#